data_AF-A0A1P8U657-F1
#
_entry.id   AF-A0A1P8U657-F1
#
_cell.length_a   1.000
_cell.length_b   1.000
_cell.length_c   1.000
_cell.angle_alpha   90.00
_cell.angle_beta   90.00
_cell.angle_gamma   90.00
#
_symmetry.space_group_name_H-M   'P 1'
#
loop_
_entity.id
_entity.type
_entity.pdbx_description
1 polymer ?
#
loop_
_entity_poly.entity_id
_entity_poly.type
_entity_poly.pdbx_seq_one_letter_code
_entity_poly.pdbx_strand_id
1 'polypeptide(L)'
;MASWVPDILGKPFAQRTLQLGEDADGPLVATLVRSLPSGLLRMLGPLADVDVLYVHGWSDYFFQRELARFWNRLGARFYALDLRRYGRSLRPGQAPGYITSLSDYDADISAALDARAGHARVAGGVDVGCPALVLLSRHSTSPMQWSDQITSTDSVLVVDDIARTATRIGNAVTVARIDGAIHDVFLSAPAPRDAAFSALERWLVGPGIALP
;
A
#
# COMPACT_ATOMS: atom_id res chain seq x y z
N MET A 1 23.97 7.01 6.12
CA MET A 1 22.63 6.42 5.87
C MET A 1 21.85 6.42 7.17
N ALA A 2 20.57 6.84 7.17
CA ALA A 2 19.74 6.81 8.38
C ALA A 2 19.51 5.37 8.87
N SER A 3 19.58 5.15 10.18
CA SER A 3 19.36 3.85 10.83
C SER A 3 17.86 3.56 11.01
N TRP A 4 17.53 2.29 11.19
CA TRP A 4 16.18 1.87 11.58
C TRP A 4 15.94 2.17 13.05
N VAL A 5 14.79 2.79 13.36
CA VAL A 5 14.35 3.11 14.73
C VAL A 5 12.99 2.47 15.02
N PRO A 6 12.59 2.28 16.29
CA PRO A 6 11.24 1.81 16.62
C PRO A 6 10.15 2.72 16.01
N ASP A 7 9.06 2.11 15.55
CA ASP A 7 7.91 2.85 15.02
C ASP A 7 6.81 3.06 16.07
N ILE A 8 5.97 4.08 15.87
CA ILE A 8 4.80 4.39 16.71
C ILE A 8 3.77 3.25 16.77
N LEU A 9 3.74 2.36 15.78
CA LEU A 9 2.87 1.17 15.77
C LEU A 9 3.31 0.08 16.77
N GLY A 10 4.44 0.30 17.47
CA GLY A 10 5.01 -0.63 18.44
C GLY A 10 5.63 -1.86 17.78
N LYS A 11 6.09 -2.82 18.58
CA LYS A 11 6.66 -4.07 18.03
C LYS A 11 5.62 -4.81 17.17
N PRO A 12 6.04 -5.45 16.05
CA PRO A 12 7.41 -5.60 15.56
C PRO A 12 7.88 -4.49 14.59
N PHE A 13 7.19 -3.34 14.56
CA PHE A 13 7.43 -2.31 13.56
C PHE A 13 8.66 -1.45 13.86
N ALA A 14 9.39 -1.12 12.80
CA ALA A 14 10.49 -0.16 12.80
C ALA A 14 10.36 0.76 11.59
N GLN A 15 10.89 1.97 11.66
CA GLN A 15 10.84 2.95 10.59
C GLN A 15 12.23 3.48 10.26
N ARG A 16 12.38 4.00 9.04
CA ARG A 16 13.57 4.69 8.56
C ARG A 16 13.15 5.85 7.68
N THR A 17 13.68 7.04 7.97
CA THR A 17 13.51 8.21 7.10
C THR A 17 14.44 8.11 5.89
N LEU A 18 13.89 8.37 4.72
CA LEU A 18 14.54 8.44 3.41
C LEU A 18 14.63 9.91 3.02
N GLN A 19 15.83 10.38 2.66
CA GLN A 19 16.05 11.76 2.24
C GLN A 19 15.78 11.88 0.75
N LEU A 20 14.97 12.85 0.34
CA LEU A 20 14.58 13.08 -1.06
C LEU A 20 15.04 14.44 -1.60
N GLY A 21 15.76 15.22 -0.78
CA GLY A 21 16.21 16.58 -1.11
C GLY A 21 15.36 17.63 -0.41
N GLU A 22 15.15 18.75 -1.08
CA GLU A 22 14.39 19.90 -0.58
C GLU A 22 13.71 20.63 -1.74
N ASP A 23 12.64 21.35 -1.44
CA ASP A 23 11.96 22.27 -2.36
C ASP A 23 11.67 23.61 -1.67
N ALA A 24 10.84 24.45 -2.30
CA ALA A 24 10.47 25.77 -1.77
C ALA A 24 9.76 25.70 -0.40
N ASP A 25 9.14 24.56 -0.07
CA ASP A 25 8.45 24.33 1.20
C ASP A 25 9.36 23.60 2.22
N GLY A 26 10.65 23.43 1.90
CA GLY A 26 11.67 22.88 2.78
C GLY A 26 12.05 21.42 2.50
N PRO A 27 12.55 20.68 3.50
CA PRO A 27 13.07 19.33 3.30
C PRO A 27 12.00 18.33 2.84
N LEU A 28 12.35 17.54 1.82
CA LEU A 28 11.55 16.44 1.31
C LEU A 28 12.10 15.11 1.83
N VAL A 29 11.20 14.32 2.40
CA VAL A 29 11.52 13.00 2.96
C VAL A 29 10.38 12.04 2.68
N ALA A 30 10.70 10.76 2.64
CA ALA A 30 9.73 9.68 2.79
C ALA A 30 10.07 8.85 4.02
N THR A 31 9.15 8.03 4.50
CA THR A 31 9.38 7.16 5.66
C THR A 31 9.02 5.74 5.29
N LEU A 32 10.01 4.85 5.36
CA LEU A 32 9.82 3.43 5.15
C LEU A 32 9.58 2.77 6.50
N VAL A 33 8.38 2.25 6.71
CA VAL A 33 8.03 1.39 7.84
C VAL A 33 8.28 -0.05 7.42
N ARG A 34 8.84 -0.89 8.30
CA ARG A 34 8.97 -2.33 8.10
C ARG A 34 8.34 -3.11 9.24
N SER A 35 7.91 -4.32 8.90
CA SER A 35 7.51 -5.37 9.82
C SER A 35 8.11 -6.67 9.31
N LEU A 36 8.89 -7.35 10.14
CA LEU A 36 9.57 -8.58 9.74
C LEU A 36 8.91 -9.79 10.39
N PRO A 37 8.79 -10.91 9.67
CA PRO A 37 8.39 -12.19 10.25
C PRO A 37 9.44 -12.67 11.25
N SER A 38 9.01 -13.43 12.24
CA SER A 38 9.87 -13.96 13.30
C SER A 38 10.19 -15.44 13.10
N GLY A 39 11.34 -15.87 13.61
CA GLY A 39 11.72 -17.27 13.72
C GLY A 39 11.71 -18.03 12.39
N LEU A 40 11.16 -19.25 12.42
CA LEU A 40 11.12 -20.16 11.27
C LEU A 40 10.32 -19.60 10.08
N LEU A 41 9.28 -18.78 10.32
CA LEU A 41 8.49 -18.20 9.21
C LEU A 41 9.33 -17.30 8.31
N ARG A 42 10.33 -16.61 8.87
CA ARG A 42 11.26 -15.80 8.07
C ARG A 42 12.16 -16.63 7.16
N MET A 43 12.40 -17.89 7.49
CA MET A 43 13.34 -18.76 6.77
C MET A 43 12.63 -19.76 5.85
N LEU A 44 11.48 -20.28 6.29
CA LEU A 44 10.78 -21.41 5.68
C LEU A 44 9.31 -21.11 5.38
N GLY A 45 8.86 -19.87 5.60
CA GLY A 45 7.51 -19.48 5.21
C GLY A 45 7.33 -19.58 3.69
N PRO A 46 6.10 -19.81 3.20
CA PRO A 46 5.83 -19.96 1.77
C PRO A 46 6.24 -18.75 0.94
N LEU A 47 6.41 -17.58 1.55
CA LEU A 47 6.84 -16.33 0.93
C LEU A 47 8.14 -15.77 1.57
N ALA A 48 9.03 -16.63 2.09
CA ALA A 48 10.22 -16.22 2.85
C ALA A 48 11.21 -15.31 2.08
N ASP A 49 11.21 -15.42 0.75
CA ASP A 49 12.04 -14.65 -0.17
C ASP A 49 11.31 -13.41 -0.74
N VAL A 50 10.02 -13.27 -0.48
CA VAL A 50 9.18 -12.17 -0.97
C VAL A 50 9.22 -10.97 -0.02
N ASP A 51 9.28 -9.77 -0.63
CA ASP A 51 9.00 -8.52 0.07
C ASP A 51 7.73 -7.89 -0.46
N VAL A 52 6.97 -7.29 0.44
CA VAL A 52 5.78 -6.51 0.11
C VAL A 52 6.07 -5.05 0.37
N LEU A 53 5.80 -4.20 -0.62
CA LEU A 53 5.80 -2.74 -0.47
C LEU A 53 4.36 -2.22 -0.57
N TYR A 54 3.83 -1.73 0.55
CA TYR A 54 2.56 -1.01 0.60
C TYR A 54 2.78 0.47 0.29
N VAL A 55 2.00 1.01 -0.64
CA VAL A 55 1.95 2.43 -0.98
C VAL A 55 0.51 2.89 -0.77
N HIS A 56 0.33 3.96 0.00
CA HIS A 56 -1.00 4.46 0.37
C HIS A 56 -1.59 5.40 -0.70
N GLY A 57 -2.89 5.66 -0.61
CA GLY A 57 -3.61 6.64 -1.44
C GLY A 57 -3.52 8.09 -0.91
N TRP A 58 -4.20 9.02 -1.59
CA TRP A 58 -4.07 10.46 -1.32
C TRP A 58 -4.51 10.92 0.08
N SER A 59 -5.45 10.24 0.74
CA SER A 59 -5.95 10.64 2.07
C SER A 59 -5.45 9.74 3.20
N ASP A 60 -4.46 8.88 2.92
CA ASP A 60 -4.05 7.80 3.82
C ASP A 60 -2.54 7.86 4.16
N TYR A 61 -2.12 7.03 5.10
CA TYR A 61 -0.73 6.64 5.35
C TYR A 61 -0.74 5.32 6.13
N PHE A 62 0.41 4.65 6.28
CA PHE A 62 0.37 3.30 6.85
C PHE A 62 0.15 3.30 8.38
N PHE A 63 -0.98 2.71 8.79
CA PHE A 63 -1.28 2.34 10.18
C PHE A 63 -1.90 0.94 10.33
N GLN A 64 -2.12 0.23 9.21
CA GLN A 64 -2.87 -1.02 9.15
C GLN A 64 -2.02 -2.23 9.56
N ARG A 65 -1.90 -2.44 10.88
CA ARG A 65 -1.09 -3.53 11.45
C ARG A 65 -1.54 -4.94 11.02
N GLU A 66 -2.81 -5.10 10.66
CA GLU A 66 -3.37 -6.40 10.28
C GLU A 66 -2.88 -6.86 8.90
N LEU A 67 -2.79 -5.95 7.92
CA LEU A 67 -2.25 -6.25 6.60
C LEU A 67 -0.79 -6.69 6.67
N ALA A 68 0.04 -5.99 7.45
CA ALA A 68 1.42 -6.44 7.70
C ALA A 68 1.49 -7.80 8.38
N ARG A 69 0.58 -8.07 9.34
CA ARG A 69 0.51 -9.38 10.01
C ARG A 69 0.12 -10.50 9.06
N PHE A 70 -0.80 -10.25 8.12
CA PHE A 70 -1.17 -11.20 7.08
C PHE A 70 0.06 -11.69 6.32
N TRP A 71 0.85 -10.76 5.76
CA TRP A 71 2.06 -11.08 5.00
C TRP A 71 3.14 -11.75 5.84
N ASN A 72 3.37 -11.26 7.07
CA ASN A 72 4.35 -11.87 7.98
C ASN A 72 4.01 -13.32 8.34
N ARG A 73 2.71 -13.68 8.45
CA ARG A 73 2.29 -15.07 8.71
C ARG A 73 2.66 -16.02 7.56
N LEU A 74 2.76 -15.49 6.34
CA LEU A 74 3.21 -16.23 5.16
C LEU A 74 4.74 -16.20 5.00
N GLY A 75 5.47 -15.51 5.88
CA GLY A 75 6.93 -15.39 5.82
C GLY A 75 7.47 -14.23 4.99
N ALA A 76 6.60 -13.43 4.36
CA ALA A 76 7.01 -12.26 3.60
C ALA A 76 7.50 -11.14 4.51
N ARG A 77 8.49 -10.36 4.04
CA ARG A 77 8.98 -9.17 4.73
C ARG A 77 8.14 -7.98 4.29
N PHE A 78 7.43 -7.35 5.22
CA PHE A 78 6.50 -6.29 4.91
C PHE A 78 7.14 -4.90 5.07
N TYR A 79 6.92 -4.04 4.09
CA TYR A 79 7.33 -2.65 4.06
C TYR A 79 6.13 -1.79 3.68
N ALA A 80 6.05 -0.60 4.27
CA ALA A 80 5.08 0.42 3.90
C ALA A 80 5.77 1.77 3.74
N LEU A 81 5.41 2.49 2.69
CA LEU A 81 5.96 3.79 2.37
C LEU A 81 4.95 4.87 2.72
N ASP A 82 5.27 5.69 3.73
CA ASP A 82 4.63 6.99 3.90
C ASP A 82 5.31 7.95 2.91
N LEU A 83 4.60 8.31 1.85
CA LEU A 83 5.06 9.21 0.79
C LEU A 83 5.41 10.60 1.35
N ARG A 84 6.14 11.40 0.57
CA ARG A 84 6.47 12.78 0.95
C ARG A 84 5.22 13.56 1.34
N ARG A 85 5.32 14.36 2.41
CA ARG A 85 4.22 15.21 2.91
C ARG A 85 3.00 14.42 3.44
N TYR A 86 3.18 13.14 3.79
CA TYR A 86 2.18 12.29 4.47
C TYR A 86 2.69 11.74 5.79
N GLY A 87 1.78 11.50 6.74
CA GLY A 87 2.06 10.77 7.97
C GLY A 87 3.38 11.16 8.64
N ARG A 88 4.29 10.19 8.79
CA ARG A 88 5.63 10.35 9.40
C ARG A 88 6.59 11.22 8.58
N SER A 89 6.28 11.41 7.30
CA SER A 89 7.06 12.16 6.32
C SER A 89 6.66 13.64 6.24
N LEU A 90 5.54 14.04 6.84
CA LEU A 90 5.13 15.44 6.90
C LEU A 90 6.13 16.27 7.72
N ARG A 91 6.48 17.47 7.24
CA ARG A 91 7.35 18.42 7.94
C ARG A 91 6.61 19.70 8.30
N PRO A 92 7.03 20.43 9.35
CA PRO A 92 6.42 21.70 9.73
C PRO A 92 6.37 22.67 8.55
N GLY A 93 5.21 23.29 8.32
CA GLY A 93 5.00 24.27 7.24
C GLY A 93 4.55 23.67 5.90
N GLN A 94 4.65 22.35 5.69
CA GLN A 94 4.19 21.72 4.46
C GLN A 94 2.67 21.53 4.43
N ALA A 95 2.08 21.74 3.25
CA ALA A 95 0.70 21.37 3.00
C ALA A 95 0.57 19.84 2.88
N PRO A 96 -0.27 19.17 3.70
CA PRO A 96 -0.42 17.71 3.66
C PRO A 96 -0.84 17.22 2.28
N GLY A 97 -0.13 16.22 1.76
CA GLY A 97 -0.41 15.59 0.47
C GLY A 97 -0.35 16.49 -0.76
N TYR A 98 0.16 17.73 -0.63
CA TYR A 98 0.29 18.62 -1.77
C TYR A 98 1.38 18.13 -2.71
N ILE A 99 1.02 17.90 -3.97
CA ILE A 99 1.95 17.54 -5.04
C ILE A 99 1.45 18.08 -6.38
N THR A 100 2.36 18.46 -7.26
CA THR A 100 2.02 19.00 -8.59
C THR A 100 2.07 17.93 -9.68
N SER A 101 2.87 16.87 -9.48
CA SER A 101 2.97 15.74 -10.39
C SER A 101 3.05 14.41 -9.65
N LEU A 102 2.28 13.41 -10.08
CA LEU A 102 2.38 12.05 -9.53
C LEU A 102 3.72 11.38 -9.85
N SER A 103 4.41 11.80 -10.92
CA SER A 103 5.74 11.29 -11.27
C SER A 103 6.78 11.60 -10.19
N ASP A 104 6.54 12.58 -9.33
CA ASP A 104 7.46 12.92 -8.26
C ASP A 104 7.55 11.78 -7.21
N TYR A 105 6.50 10.96 -7.10
CA TYR A 105 6.52 9.76 -6.25
C TYR A 105 7.43 8.65 -6.78
N ASP A 106 7.90 8.70 -8.04
CA ASP A 106 8.89 7.75 -8.56
C ASP A 106 10.18 7.81 -7.74
N ALA A 107 10.57 9.01 -7.26
CA ALA A 107 11.72 9.18 -6.39
C ALA A 107 11.50 8.58 -4.99
N ASP A 108 10.29 8.70 -4.44
CA ASP A 108 9.93 8.15 -3.13
C ASP A 108 9.96 6.61 -3.19
N ILE A 109 9.33 6.04 -4.21
CA ILE A 109 9.27 4.59 -4.45
C ILE A 109 10.67 4.05 -4.74
N SER A 110 11.46 4.72 -5.59
CA SER A 110 12.85 4.32 -5.86
C SER A 110 13.69 4.33 -4.59
N ALA A 111 13.57 5.36 -3.75
CA ALA A 111 14.29 5.43 -2.47
C ALA A 111 13.88 4.30 -1.52
N ALA A 112 12.61 3.90 -1.51
CA ALA A 112 12.11 2.77 -0.71
C ALA A 112 12.67 1.43 -1.22
N LEU A 113 12.70 1.23 -2.54
CA LEU A 113 13.26 0.04 -3.17
C LEU A 113 14.77 -0.07 -2.95
N ASP A 114 15.50 1.03 -3.09
CA ASP A 114 16.95 1.07 -2.83
C ASP A 114 17.28 0.78 -1.36
N ALA A 115 16.46 1.29 -0.44
CA ALA A 115 16.61 1.01 1.00
C ALA A 115 16.35 -0.46 1.37
N ARG A 116 15.67 -1.23 0.50
CA ARG A 116 15.36 -2.65 0.66
C ARG A 116 16.36 -3.56 -0.05
N ALA A 117 16.66 -3.29 -1.32
CA ALA A 117 17.19 -4.30 -2.25
C ALA A 117 18.54 -3.98 -2.88
N GLY A 118 19.11 -2.78 -2.72
CA GLY A 118 20.34 -2.44 -3.44
C GLY A 118 20.16 -2.59 -4.96
N HIS A 119 19.22 -1.81 -5.53
CA HIS A 119 18.83 -1.63 -6.94
C HIS A 119 17.52 -2.33 -7.39
N ALA A 120 16.55 -1.51 -7.81
CA ALA A 120 15.88 -1.57 -9.12
C ALA A 120 15.05 -0.29 -9.33
N ARG A 121 15.28 0.38 -10.47
CA ARG A 121 14.72 1.69 -10.86
C ARG A 121 13.30 1.50 -11.39
N VAL A 122 12.31 2.13 -10.76
CA VAL A 122 10.95 2.23 -11.31
C VAL A 122 10.93 3.46 -12.21
N ALA A 123 10.63 3.28 -13.49
CA ALA A 123 10.51 4.40 -14.43
C ALA A 123 9.40 4.10 -15.46
N GLY A 124 8.35 4.92 -15.43
CA GLY A 124 7.51 5.23 -16.59
C GLY A 124 6.23 4.41 -16.78
N GLY A 125 5.07 5.05 -16.57
CA GLY A 125 3.75 4.59 -17.01
C GLY A 125 3.18 3.39 -16.24
N VAL A 126 1.85 3.23 -16.24
CA VAL A 126 1.16 2.23 -15.42
C VAL A 126 1.09 0.88 -16.15
N ASP A 127 2.24 0.26 -16.43
CA ASP A 127 2.33 -1.20 -16.52
C ASP A 127 3.15 -1.65 -15.33
N VAL A 128 2.52 -2.34 -14.38
CA VAL A 128 3.20 -2.83 -13.18
C VAL A 128 4.20 -3.96 -13.49
N GLY A 129 4.19 -4.51 -14.72
CA GLY A 129 5.13 -5.52 -15.18
C GLY A 129 4.94 -6.89 -14.51
N CYS A 130 3.93 -7.05 -13.67
CA CYS A 130 3.62 -8.25 -12.91
C CYS A 130 2.09 -8.44 -12.79
N PRO A 131 1.62 -9.63 -12.38
CA PRO A 131 0.22 -9.83 -12.07
C PRO A 131 -0.26 -8.85 -10.98
N ALA A 132 -1.42 -8.23 -11.20
CA ALA A 132 -2.01 -7.28 -10.26
C ALA A 132 -3.35 -7.78 -9.70
N LEU A 133 -3.59 -7.52 -8.41
CA LEU A 133 -4.90 -7.62 -7.78
C LEU A 133 -5.43 -6.22 -7.47
N VAL A 134 -6.64 -5.94 -7.93
CA VAL A 134 -7.38 -4.73 -7.56
C VAL A 134 -8.57 -5.13 -6.70
N LEU A 135 -8.54 -4.71 -5.44
CA LEU A 135 -9.65 -4.83 -4.49
C LEU A 135 -10.41 -3.50 -4.48
N LEU A 136 -11.72 -3.56 -4.62
CA LEU A 136 -12.58 -2.38 -4.61
C LEU A 136 -13.95 -2.69 -4.01
N SER A 137 -14.66 -1.68 -3.51
CA SER A 137 -16.02 -1.86 -3.01
C SER A 137 -16.95 -2.36 -4.11
N ARG A 138 -17.96 -3.16 -3.76
CA ARG A 138 -18.98 -3.56 -4.73
C ARG A 138 -19.80 -2.38 -5.25
N HIS A 139 -19.98 -1.35 -4.42
CA HIS A 139 -20.89 -0.24 -4.69
C HIS A 139 -20.22 1.10 -4.39
N SER A 140 -20.61 2.13 -5.13
CA SER A 140 -20.27 3.53 -4.82
C SER A 140 -21.50 4.29 -4.34
N THR A 141 -21.29 5.27 -3.46
CA THR A 141 -22.34 6.22 -3.05
C THR A 141 -21.86 7.64 -3.26
N SER A 142 -22.73 8.51 -3.80
CA SER A 142 -22.40 9.93 -3.97
C SER A 142 -22.30 10.62 -2.60
N PRO A 143 -21.21 11.36 -2.31
CA PRO A 143 -21.00 12.00 -1.01
C PRO A 143 -21.81 13.29 -0.83
N MET A 144 -22.70 13.65 -1.77
CA MET A 144 -23.42 14.93 -1.74
C MET A 144 -24.32 15.11 -0.50
N GLN A 145 -24.69 14.03 0.20
CA GLN A 145 -25.36 14.06 1.50
C GLN A 145 -24.90 12.88 2.37
N TRP A 146 -24.73 13.11 3.69
CA TRP A 146 -24.40 12.05 4.62
C TRP A 146 -25.50 10.99 4.65
N SER A 147 -25.12 9.73 4.51
CA SER A 147 -26.00 8.57 4.67
C SER A 147 -25.22 7.40 5.27
N ASP A 148 -25.93 6.48 5.92
CA ASP A 148 -25.31 5.29 6.52
C ASP A 148 -24.60 4.41 5.48
N GLN A 149 -24.95 4.54 4.20
CA GLN A 149 -24.30 3.83 3.10
C GLN A 149 -22.81 4.17 2.95
N ILE A 150 -22.36 5.36 3.40
CA ILE A 150 -20.94 5.74 3.37
C ILE A 150 -20.07 4.80 4.23
N THR A 151 -20.67 4.09 5.19
CA THR A 151 -19.97 3.11 6.03
C THR A 151 -19.83 1.73 5.37
N SER A 152 -20.39 1.53 4.19
CA SER A 152 -20.46 0.23 3.50
C SER A 152 -20.31 0.31 1.98
N THR A 153 -19.87 1.45 1.45
CA THR A 153 -19.68 1.72 0.01
C THR A 153 -18.49 2.65 -0.20
N ASP A 154 -17.98 2.71 -1.44
CA ASP A 154 -16.96 3.71 -1.80
C ASP A 154 -17.61 5.08 -2.06
N SER A 155 -17.33 6.05 -1.19
CA SER A 155 -17.81 7.44 -1.32
C SER A 155 -16.82 8.38 -2.02
N VAL A 156 -15.65 7.87 -2.39
CA VAL A 156 -14.53 8.62 -2.96
C VAL A 156 -14.44 8.38 -4.46
N LEU A 157 -14.56 7.11 -4.88
CA LEU A 157 -14.38 6.69 -6.27
C LEU A 157 -15.66 6.07 -6.85
N VAL A 158 -15.83 6.24 -8.16
CA VAL A 158 -16.82 5.50 -8.94
C VAL A 158 -16.24 4.14 -9.31
N VAL A 159 -16.67 3.10 -8.60
CA VAL A 159 -16.04 1.76 -8.64
C VAL A 159 -16.02 1.11 -10.02
N ASP A 160 -17.00 1.43 -10.87
CA ASP A 160 -17.08 0.91 -12.23
C ASP A 160 -16.04 1.54 -13.16
N ASP A 161 -15.72 2.81 -12.96
CA ASP A 161 -14.66 3.50 -13.70
C ASP A 161 -13.28 3.00 -13.26
N ILE A 162 -13.12 2.71 -11.97
CA ILE A 162 -11.91 2.08 -11.43
C ILE A 162 -11.73 0.68 -12.00
N ALA A 163 -12.76 -0.17 -11.97
CA ALA A 163 -12.69 -1.51 -12.53
C ALA A 163 -12.35 -1.50 -14.04
N ARG A 164 -12.89 -0.54 -14.80
CA ARG A 164 -12.55 -0.36 -16.22
C ARG A 164 -11.09 0.06 -16.39
N THR A 165 -10.61 1.00 -15.59
CA THR A 165 -9.26 1.54 -15.70
C THR A 165 -8.20 0.55 -15.22
N ALA A 166 -8.52 -0.26 -14.20
CA ALA A 166 -7.67 -1.31 -13.66
C ALA A 166 -7.17 -2.28 -14.75
N THR A 167 -7.96 -2.57 -15.78
CA THR A 167 -7.56 -3.45 -16.89
C THR A 167 -6.34 -2.96 -17.67
N ARG A 168 -5.93 -1.70 -17.49
CA ARG A 168 -4.81 -1.08 -18.20
C ARG A 168 -3.49 -1.14 -17.43
N ILE A 169 -3.50 -1.63 -16.18
CA ILE A 169 -2.34 -1.53 -15.28
C ILE A 169 -1.31 -2.65 -15.48
N GLY A 170 -1.62 -3.66 -16.30
CA GLY A 170 -0.71 -4.75 -16.60
C GLY A 170 -1.37 -5.86 -17.42
N ASN A 171 -0.56 -6.83 -17.86
CA ASN A 171 -1.02 -7.92 -18.73
C ASN A 171 -1.92 -8.96 -18.04
N ALA A 172 -1.88 -9.03 -16.71
CA ALA A 172 -2.71 -9.92 -15.90
C ALA A 172 -3.28 -9.15 -14.71
N VAL A 173 -4.58 -8.85 -14.74
CA VAL A 173 -5.26 -8.09 -13.69
C VAL A 173 -6.45 -8.90 -13.17
N THR A 174 -6.45 -9.17 -11.87
CA THR A 174 -7.61 -9.72 -11.14
C THR A 174 -8.35 -8.58 -10.46
N VAL A 175 -9.66 -8.46 -10.71
CA VAL A 175 -10.51 -7.49 -10.03
C VAL A 175 -11.45 -8.23 -9.09
N ALA A 176 -11.38 -7.92 -7.79
CA ALA A 176 -12.26 -8.49 -6.77
C ALA A 176 -13.09 -7.39 -6.11
N ARG A 177 -14.41 -7.52 -6.24
CA ARG A 177 -15.39 -6.59 -5.67
C ARG A 177 -15.88 -7.10 -4.32
N ILE A 178 -15.67 -6.31 -3.27
CA ILE A 178 -15.99 -6.69 -1.91
C ILE A 178 -17.29 -6.01 -1.48
N ASP A 179 -18.31 -6.82 -1.21
CA ASP A 179 -19.61 -6.33 -0.77
C ASP A 179 -19.53 -5.75 0.65
N GLY A 180 -20.14 -4.58 0.85
CA GLY A 180 -20.06 -3.83 2.11
C GLY A 180 -18.71 -3.18 2.42
N ALA A 181 -17.73 -3.23 1.51
CA ALA A 181 -16.46 -2.55 1.73
C ALA A 181 -16.59 -1.03 1.54
N ILE A 182 -15.83 -0.28 2.33
CA ILE A 182 -15.61 1.15 2.08
C ILE A 182 -14.47 1.35 1.07
N HIS A 183 -14.13 2.60 0.78
CA HIS A 183 -13.02 2.97 -0.10
C HIS A 183 -11.72 2.22 0.24
N ASP A 184 -11.24 2.37 1.47
CA ASP A 184 -10.12 1.58 1.99
C ASP A 184 -10.61 0.20 2.42
N VAL A 185 -10.58 -0.75 1.49
CA VAL A 185 -11.20 -2.08 1.66
C VAL A 185 -10.77 -2.78 2.96
N PHE A 186 -9.49 -2.70 3.34
CA PHE A 186 -8.99 -3.32 4.58
C PHE A 186 -9.34 -2.58 5.88
N LEU A 187 -9.88 -1.36 5.77
CA LEU A 187 -10.43 -0.59 6.90
C LEU A 187 -11.95 -0.78 7.07
N SER A 188 -12.57 -1.57 6.20
CA SER A 188 -14.00 -1.90 6.28
C SER A 188 -14.35 -2.64 7.58
N ALA A 189 -15.66 -2.76 7.84
CA ALA A 189 -16.19 -3.60 8.91
C ALA A 189 -15.65 -5.05 8.84
N PRO A 190 -15.70 -5.84 9.94
CA PRO A 190 -15.08 -7.15 10.00
C PRO A 190 -15.43 -8.09 8.84
N ALA A 191 -16.71 -8.23 8.50
CA ALA A 191 -17.14 -9.13 7.42
C ALA A 191 -16.57 -8.77 6.03
N PRO A 192 -16.70 -7.53 5.52
CA PRO A 192 -16.05 -7.14 4.25
C PRO A 192 -14.52 -7.22 4.32
N ARG A 193 -13.91 -6.89 5.46
CA ARG A 193 -12.46 -7.01 5.62
C ARG A 193 -11.97 -8.45 5.54
N ASP A 194 -12.66 -9.39 6.17
CA ASP A 194 -12.35 -10.82 6.11
C ASP A 194 -12.54 -11.37 4.68
N ALA A 195 -13.58 -10.89 3.97
CA ALA A 195 -13.80 -11.21 2.56
C ALA A 195 -12.66 -10.69 1.66
N ALA A 196 -12.11 -9.51 1.97
CA ALA A 196 -10.96 -8.94 1.28
C ALA A 196 -9.68 -9.76 1.50
N PHE A 197 -9.40 -10.16 2.74
CA PHE A 197 -8.28 -11.08 3.01
C PHE A 197 -8.46 -12.42 2.31
N SER A 198 -9.67 -12.97 2.30
CA SER A 198 -9.97 -14.21 1.58
C SER A 198 -9.77 -14.06 0.06
N ALA A 199 -10.08 -12.89 -0.51
CA ALA A 199 -9.82 -12.61 -1.91
C ALA A 199 -8.32 -12.52 -2.22
N LEU A 200 -7.55 -11.90 -1.32
CA LEU A 200 -6.10 -11.83 -1.41
C LEU A 200 -5.46 -13.22 -1.33
N GLU A 201 -5.89 -14.08 -0.40
CA GLU A 201 -5.41 -15.46 -0.28
C GLU A 201 -5.71 -16.28 -1.55
N ARG A 202 -6.94 -16.20 -2.06
CA ARG A 202 -7.33 -16.89 -3.31
C ARG A 202 -6.50 -16.43 -4.49
N TRP A 203 -6.22 -15.13 -4.57
CA TRP A 203 -5.37 -14.59 -5.63
C TRP A 203 -3.96 -15.15 -5.52
N LEU A 204 -3.35 -15.14 -4.33
CA LEU A 204 -2.01 -15.66 -4.08
C LEU A 204 -1.79 -17.13 -4.49
N VAL A 205 -2.82 -17.97 -4.34
CA VAL A 205 -2.76 -19.39 -4.74
C VAL A 205 -3.30 -19.64 -6.16
N GLY A 206 -3.78 -18.60 -6.83
CA GLY A 206 -4.42 -18.68 -8.13
C GLY A 206 -3.41 -18.96 -9.27
N PRO A 207 -3.84 -19.65 -10.33
CA PRO A 207 -2.99 -19.88 -11.50
C PRO A 207 -2.65 -18.54 -12.16
N GLY A 208 -1.35 -18.26 -12.32
CA GLY A 208 -0.84 -17.06 -13.00
C GLY A 208 -0.03 -16.10 -12.14
N ILE A 209 0.01 -16.30 -10.81
CA ILE A 209 1.02 -15.66 -9.97
C ILE A 209 2.21 -16.60 -9.90
N ALA A 210 3.15 -16.42 -10.83
CA ALA A 210 4.49 -16.96 -10.64
C ALA A 210 5.13 -16.16 -9.50
N LEU A 211 4.87 -16.58 -8.26
CA LEU A 211 5.74 -16.23 -7.16
C LEU A 211 7.08 -16.91 -7.47
N PRO A 212 8.20 -16.15 -7.50
CA PRO A 212 9.51 -16.68 -7.86
C PRO A 212 9.94 -17.87 -6.98
#